data_AF-A0A2R6MG41-F1
#
_entry.id   AF-A0A2R6MG41-F1
#
_cell.length_a   1.000
_cell.length_b   1.000
_cell.length_c   1.000
_cell.angle_alpha   90.00
_cell.angle_beta   90.00
_cell.angle_gamma   90.00
#
_symmetry.space_group_name_H-M   'P 1'
#
loop_
_entity.id
_entity.type
_entity.pdbx_description
1 polymer ?
#
loop_
_entity_poly.entity_id
_entity_poly.type
_entity_poly.pdbx_seq_one_letter_code
_entity_poly.pdbx_strand_id
1 'polypeptide(L)'
;MQLRLVRHATIELDVDGTRFLIDPMLDPEAARQPIPNTPTDDRNPTAPLPEIDIDAVDAVVVTHLHEDHLDETARERLPADVPVICQPADADDLRATFDDVRPVSGLVEFDGVTVAATPARHGTGDLATQMGPVTGFVFEGVETTYVAGDTVWYGPVADTIAQHDPDTVVVNAGEAQFVEGDPITMSRAGVAAVADTTDGEVVAVHMESINHCLCTRADLREYLDDEGVENVTIPDDGQRL
;
A
#
# COMPACT_ATOMS: atom_id res chain seq x y z
N MET A 1 -9.19 0.07 15.92
CA MET A 1 -8.08 0.09 14.94
C MET A 1 -7.24 1.35 15.14
N GLN A 2 -5.95 1.30 14.83
CA GLN A 2 -5.09 2.49 14.69
C GLN A 2 -4.22 2.36 13.44
N LEU A 3 -4.18 3.39 12.59
CA LEU A 3 -3.35 3.42 11.38
C LEU A 3 -2.31 4.52 11.50
N ARG A 4 -1.08 4.25 11.08
CA ARG A 4 -0.05 5.29 10.89
C ARG A 4 0.52 5.18 9.49
N LEU A 5 0.45 6.28 8.75
CA LEU A 5 1.30 6.41 7.57
C LEU A 5 2.75 6.60 8.04
N VAL A 6 3.65 5.70 7.66
CA VAL A 6 5.08 5.93 7.84
C VAL A 6 5.56 6.81 6.70
N ARG A 7 5.51 6.30 5.46
CA ARG A 7 5.87 7.01 4.22
C ARG A 7 5.45 6.14 3.03
N HIS A 8 5.03 6.74 1.93
CA HIS A 8 4.63 6.00 0.71
C HIS A 8 3.52 4.96 0.96
N ALA A 9 3.75 3.68 0.66
CA ALA A 9 2.86 2.56 0.98
C ALA A 9 3.13 1.95 2.37
N THR A 10 4.22 2.35 3.03
CA THR A 10 4.59 1.81 4.34
C THR A 10 3.64 2.33 5.41
N ILE A 11 2.86 1.44 6.00
CA ILE A 11 1.91 1.76 7.07
C ILE A 11 2.08 0.82 8.27
N GLU A 12 1.94 1.37 9.48
CA GLU A 12 1.74 0.56 10.70
C GLU A 12 0.23 0.46 10.92
N LEU A 13 -0.30 -0.76 10.99
CA LEU A 13 -1.71 -1.05 11.21
C LEU A 13 -1.88 -1.89 12.47
N ASP A 14 -2.59 -1.37 13.47
CA ASP A 14 -2.99 -2.12 14.67
C ASP A 14 -4.46 -2.56 14.54
N VAL A 15 -4.67 -3.87 14.48
CA VAL A 15 -5.99 -4.51 14.46
C VAL A 15 -6.12 -5.35 15.71
N ASP A 16 -7.04 -4.95 16.59
CA ASP A 16 -7.33 -5.61 17.86
C ASP A 16 -6.09 -5.92 18.73
N GLY A 17 -5.08 -5.05 18.69
CA GLY A 17 -3.83 -5.18 19.43
C GLY A 17 -2.74 -5.99 18.73
N THR A 18 -3.00 -6.46 17.50
CA THR A 18 -2.00 -7.09 16.62
C THR A 18 -1.45 -6.04 15.65
N ARG A 19 -0.13 -5.86 15.64
CA ARG A 19 0.55 -4.81 14.86
C ARG A 19 1.16 -5.38 13.59
N PHE A 20 0.62 -4.94 12.46
CA PHE A 20 1.12 -5.24 11.12
C PHE A 20 1.96 -4.08 10.59
N LEU A 21 3.12 -4.38 10.02
CA LEU A 21 3.88 -3.45 9.18
C LEU A 21 3.69 -3.84 7.72
N ILE A 22 3.01 -2.99 6.97
CA ILE A 22 2.63 -3.26 5.59
C ILE A 22 3.62 -2.53 4.67
N ASP A 23 4.13 -3.23 3.67
CA ASP A 23 5.01 -2.74 2.60
C ASP A 23 6.18 -1.86 3.10
N PRO A 24 7.12 -2.42 3.88
CA PRO A 24 8.23 -1.67 4.46
C PRO A 24 9.28 -1.21 3.43
N MET A 25 9.29 0.10 3.15
CA MET A 25 10.33 0.82 2.42
C MET A 25 11.16 1.67 3.40
N LEU A 26 12.26 1.10 3.89
CA LEU A 26 13.06 1.63 5.00
C LEU A 26 14.34 2.35 4.57
N ASP A 27 14.55 2.56 3.27
CA ASP A 27 15.67 3.32 2.74
C ASP A 27 15.67 4.77 3.24
N PRO A 28 16.85 5.34 3.54
CA PRO A 28 16.96 6.78 3.78
C PRO A 28 16.62 7.57 2.51
N GLU A 29 16.27 8.84 2.66
CA GLU A 29 16.01 9.74 1.54
C GLU A 29 17.15 9.70 0.50
N ALA A 30 16.78 9.70 -0.78
CA ALA A 30 17.69 9.69 -1.92
C ALA A 30 18.68 8.50 -1.97
N ALA A 31 18.36 7.35 -1.35
CA ALA A 31 19.21 6.15 -1.37
C ALA A 31 19.36 5.55 -2.78
N ARG A 32 18.28 5.52 -3.57
CA ARG A 32 18.19 4.83 -4.87
C ARG A 32 18.31 5.78 -6.06
N GLN A 33 18.47 5.20 -7.24
CA GLN A 33 18.37 5.94 -8.49
C GLN A 33 16.88 6.23 -8.80
N PRO A 34 16.58 7.25 -9.61
CA PRO A 34 15.22 7.50 -10.08
C PRO A 34 14.69 6.30 -10.86
N ILE A 35 13.38 6.06 -10.78
CA ILE A 35 12.74 5.11 -11.70
C ILE A 35 12.83 5.73 -13.11
N PRO A 36 13.40 5.01 -14.09
CA PRO A 36 13.63 5.56 -15.43
C PRO A 36 12.30 5.74 -16.18
N ASN A 37 12.34 6.50 -17.27
CA ASN A 37 11.17 6.80 -18.10
C ASN A 37 10.06 7.53 -17.35
N THR A 38 10.45 8.51 -16.53
CA THR A 38 9.56 9.32 -15.70
C THR A 38 9.87 10.81 -15.92
N PRO A 39 8.96 11.74 -15.58
CA PRO A 39 9.16 13.18 -15.84
C PRO A 39 10.28 13.84 -15.02
N THR A 40 10.74 13.20 -13.93
CA THR A 40 11.72 13.76 -13.00
C THR A 40 12.89 12.79 -12.77
N ASP A 41 14.08 13.35 -12.56
CA ASP A 41 15.31 12.60 -12.24
C ASP A 41 15.61 12.63 -10.73
N ASP A 42 14.59 12.79 -9.89
CA ASP A 42 14.73 12.84 -8.44
C ASP A 42 15.07 11.44 -7.89
N ARG A 43 16.01 11.39 -6.95
CA ARG A 43 16.41 10.14 -6.30
C ARG A 43 15.34 9.70 -5.30
N ASN A 44 15.14 8.39 -5.20
CA ASN A 44 14.13 7.80 -4.33
C ASN A 44 14.73 7.27 -3.02
N PRO A 45 13.97 7.26 -1.92
CA PRO A 45 12.72 7.98 -1.73
C PRO A 45 12.94 9.50 -1.71
N THR A 46 11.95 10.29 -2.13
CA THR A 46 12.02 11.78 -2.21
C THR A 46 11.73 12.50 -0.89
N ALA A 47 11.38 11.75 0.15
CA ALA A 47 11.06 12.26 1.49
C ALA A 47 11.85 11.48 2.55
N PRO A 48 12.17 12.09 3.71
CA PRO A 48 12.86 11.42 4.80
C PRO A 48 12.00 10.33 5.43
N LEU A 49 12.62 9.24 5.89
CA LEU A 49 11.94 8.18 6.65
C LEU A 49 11.66 8.68 8.08
N PRO A 50 10.41 8.70 8.56
CA PRO A 50 10.13 8.99 9.96
C PRO A 50 10.67 7.91 10.90
N GLU A 51 10.86 8.25 12.17
CA GLU A 51 11.26 7.25 13.18
C GLU A 51 10.21 6.13 13.26
N ILE A 52 10.69 4.89 13.18
CA ILE A 52 9.86 3.68 13.20
C ILE A 52 10.53 2.62 14.08
N ASP A 53 9.73 1.94 14.89
CA ASP A 53 10.15 0.83 15.74
C ASP A 53 9.74 -0.49 15.10
N ILE A 54 10.64 -1.03 14.27
CA ILE A 54 10.38 -2.28 13.52
C ILE A 54 10.45 -3.53 14.39
N ASP A 55 11.03 -3.45 15.60
CA ASP A 55 11.08 -4.58 16.53
C ASP A 55 9.75 -4.76 17.27
N ALA A 56 8.86 -3.77 17.17
CA ALA A 56 7.56 -3.73 17.80
C ALA A 56 6.44 -4.25 16.88
N VAL A 57 6.74 -4.88 15.76
CA VAL A 57 5.73 -5.41 14.83
C VAL A 57 5.52 -6.90 15.10
N ASP A 58 4.27 -7.35 15.01
CA ASP A 58 3.91 -8.75 15.25
C ASP A 58 3.95 -9.55 13.93
N ALA A 59 3.67 -8.89 12.80
CA ALA A 59 3.85 -9.43 11.46
C ALA A 59 4.18 -8.34 10.44
N VAL A 60 4.84 -8.74 9.36
CA VAL A 60 5.02 -7.93 8.14
C VAL A 60 4.07 -8.43 7.06
N VAL A 61 3.50 -7.51 6.29
CA VAL A 61 2.67 -7.83 5.13
C VAL A 61 3.32 -7.22 3.89
N VAL A 62 3.51 -8.03 2.85
CA VAL A 62 4.12 -7.62 1.59
C VAL A 62 3.13 -7.87 0.46
N THR A 63 2.63 -6.80 -0.15
CA THR A 63 1.68 -6.86 -1.28
C THR A 63 2.34 -7.42 -2.54
N HIS A 64 3.58 -7.00 -2.80
CA HIS A 64 4.45 -7.47 -3.89
C HIS A 64 5.89 -6.98 -3.69
N LEU A 65 6.82 -7.37 -4.58
CA LEU A 65 8.27 -7.15 -4.42
C LEU A 65 8.85 -5.95 -5.20
N HIS A 66 8.04 -4.94 -5.57
CA HIS A 66 8.64 -3.70 -6.05
C HIS A 66 9.45 -3.02 -4.94
N GLU A 67 10.54 -2.34 -5.31
CA GLU A 67 11.51 -1.80 -4.35
C GLU A 67 10.91 -0.76 -3.40
N ASP A 68 9.84 -0.08 -3.82
CA ASP A 68 9.10 0.89 -3.01
C ASP A 68 8.06 0.26 -2.05
N HIS A 69 7.93 -1.07 -2.07
CA HIS A 69 7.11 -1.86 -1.13
C HIS A 69 7.95 -2.79 -0.26
N LEU A 70 9.11 -3.26 -0.74
CA LEU A 70 10.08 -3.99 0.07
C LEU A 70 11.50 -3.75 -0.47
N ASP A 71 12.20 -2.80 0.15
CA ASP A 71 13.59 -2.49 -0.22
C ASP A 71 14.62 -3.40 0.49
N GLU A 72 15.86 -3.35 -0.01
CA GLU A 72 16.97 -4.11 0.59
C GLU A 72 17.23 -3.68 2.04
N THR A 73 17.09 -2.40 2.36
CA THR A 73 17.27 -1.90 3.74
C THR A 73 16.24 -2.52 4.68
N ALA A 74 14.99 -2.72 4.24
CA ALA A 74 13.96 -3.40 5.00
C ALA A 74 14.32 -4.87 5.21
N ARG A 75 14.75 -5.57 4.16
CA ARG A 75 15.22 -6.96 4.25
C ARG A 75 16.37 -7.14 5.22
N GLU A 76 17.31 -6.19 5.25
CA GLU A 76 18.47 -6.23 6.16
C GLU A 76 18.10 -5.89 7.61
N ARG A 77 17.13 -4.99 7.82
CA ARG A 77 16.78 -4.47 9.15
C ARG A 77 15.71 -5.28 9.87
N LEU A 78 14.78 -5.89 9.14
CA LEU A 78 13.70 -6.67 9.74
C LEU A 78 14.25 -7.97 10.36
N PRO A 79 13.74 -8.40 11.53
CA PRO A 79 14.12 -9.68 12.10
C PRO A 79 13.81 -10.83 11.13
N ALA A 80 14.76 -11.73 10.90
CA ALA A 80 14.55 -12.85 9.98
C ALA A 80 13.41 -13.78 10.42
N ASP A 81 13.11 -13.85 11.73
CA ASP A 81 12.04 -14.65 12.32
C ASP A 81 10.69 -13.92 12.39
N VAL A 82 10.58 -12.68 11.91
CA VAL A 82 9.28 -12.00 11.81
C VAL A 82 8.37 -12.76 10.84
N PRO A 83 7.11 -13.05 11.21
CA PRO A 83 6.16 -13.61 10.26
C PRO A 83 5.89 -12.66 9.10
N VAL A 84 6.01 -13.16 7.87
CA VAL A 84 5.74 -12.40 6.65
C VAL A 84 4.53 -12.97 5.92
N ILE A 85 3.44 -12.21 5.87
CA ILE A 85 2.27 -12.50 5.04
C ILE A 85 2.50 -11.91 3.65
N CYS A 86 2.32 -12.70 2.60
CA CYS A 86 2.61 -12.26 1.24
C CYS A 86 1.72 -12.92 0.18
N GLN A 87 1.80 -12.45 -1.06
CA GLN A 87 1.22 -13.18 -2.19
C GLN A 87 2.02 -14.47 -2.51
N PRO A 88 1.38 -15.53 -3.03
CA PRO A 88 2.07 -16.81 -3.28
C PRO A 88 3.22 -16.75 -4.29
N ALA A 89 3.17 -15.80 -5.23
CA ALA A 89 4.20 -15.64 -6.26
C ALA A 89 5.57 -15.25 -5.69
N ASP A 90 5.58 -14.60 -4.53
CA ASP A 90 6.77 -13.98 -3.95
C ASP A 90 7.38 -14.82 -2.81
N ALA A 91 6.70 -15.90 -2.41
CA ALA A 91 7.06 -16.67 -1.24
C ALA A 91 8.47 -17.28 -1.31
N ASP A 92 8.89 -17.74 -2.50
CA ASP A 92 10.21 -18.36 -2.67
C ASP A 92 11.35 -17.34 -2.59
N ASP A 93 11.12 -16.11 -3.05
CA ASP A 93 12.08 -15.02 -2.91
C ASP A 93 12.20 -14.57 -1.44
N LEU A 94 11.05 -14.38 -0.78
CA LEU A 94 11.01 -13.95 0.61
C LEU A 94 11.66 -14.97 1.56
N ARG A 95 11.57 -16.28 1.26
CA ARG A 95 12.24 -17.35 2.03
C ARG A 95 13.76 -17.30 1.97
N ALA A 96 14.35 -16.52 1.07
CA ALA A 96 15.79 -16.28 1.08
C ALA A 96 16.22 -15.32 2.21
N THR A 97 15.28 -14.53 2.75
CA THR A 97 15.51 -13.52 3.79
C THR A 97 14.83 -13.87 5.12
N PHE A 98 13.61 -14.40 5.07
CA PHE A 98 12.75 -14.62 6.24
C PHE A 98 12.47 -16.11 6.51
N ASP A 99 12.43 -16.48 7.78
CA ASP A 99 12.25 -17.84 8.27
C ASP A 99 10.77 -18.29 8.28
N ASP A 100 9.83 -17.36 8.49
CA ASP A 100 8.37 -17.61 8.54
C ASP A 100 7.63 -16.84 7.44
N VAL A 101 7.53 -17.45 6.25
CA VAL A 101 6.81 -16.88 5.10
C VAL A 101 5.47 -17.59 4.89
N ARG A 102 4.39 -16.81 4.96
CA ARG A 102 2.99 -17.24 4.92
C ARG A 102 2.30 -16.70 3.66
N PRO A 103 2.39 -17.42 2.52
CA PRO A 103 1.68 -17.02 1.31
C PRO A 103 0.16 -17.18 1.45
N VAL A 104 -0.61 -16.17 1.06
CA VAL A 104 -2.08 -16.14 1.18
C VAL A 104 -2.72 -15.97 -0.19
N SER A 105 -3.56 -16.93 -0.58
CA SER A 105 -4.38 -16.87 -1.81
C SER A 105 -5.88 -16.76 -1.54
N GLY A 106 -6.25 -16.60 -0.27
CA GLY A 106 -7.61 -16.63 0.25
C GLY A 106 -7.61 -15.90 1.57
N LEU A 107 -7.81 -16.60 2.69
CA LEU A 107 -7.68 -16.02 4.02
C LEU A 107 -6.70 -16.81 4.91
N VAL A 108 -6.12 -16.13 5.88
CA VAL A 108 -5.31 -16.70 6.96
C VAL A 108 -5.72 -16.05 8.29
N GLU A 109 -5.58 -16.78 9.39
CA GLU A 109 -5.75 -16.22 10.73
C GLU A 109 -4.36 -15.86 11.30
N PHE A 110 -4.23 -14.66 11.86
CA PHE A 110 -3.04 -14.22 12.56
C PHE A 110 -3.44 -13.57 13.88
N ASP A 111 -3.10 -14.19 15.01
CA ASP A 111 -3.38 -13.69 16.37
C ASP A 111 -4.83 -13.20 16.62
N GLY A 112 -5.79 -13.85 15.96
CA GLY A 112 -7.22 -13.55 16.09
C GLY A 112 -7.75 -12.54 15.07
N VAL A 113 -6.91 -12.05 14.16
CA VAL A 113 -7.27 -11.22 13.00
C VAL A 113 -7.34 -12.11 11.76
N THR A 114 -8.44 -12.03 11.01
CA THR A 114 -8.54 -12.67 9.69
C THR A 114 -7.89 -11.75 8.66
N VAL A 115 -6.92 -12.26 7.91
CA VAL A 115 -6.26 -11.53 6.81
C VAL A 115 -6.60 -12.20 5.49
N ALA A 116 -7.34 -11.51 4.62
CA ALA A 116 -7.78 -12.00 3.33
C ALA A 116 -7.06 -11.31 2.17
N ALA A 117 -6.45 -12.08 1.28
CA ALA A 117 -5.88 -11.58 0.04
C ALA A 117 -6.99 -11.17 -0.93
N THR A 118 -6.84 -10.02 -1.58
CA THR A 118 -7.81 -9.47 -2.53
C THR A 118 -7.19 -9.28 -3.92
N PRO A 119 -8.01 -9.32 -4.98
CA PRO A 119 -7.53 -9.00 -6.31
C PRO A 119 -7.05 -7.55 -6.42
N ALA A 120 -5.88 -7.35 -7.01
CA ALA A 120 -5.34 -6.05 -7.40
C ALA A 120 -4.87 -6.07 -8.86
N ARG A 121 -4.79 -4.90 -9.49
CA ARG A 121 -4.30 -4.75 -10.87
C ARG A 121 -3.44 -3.49 -11.04
N HIS A 122 -2.15 -3.68 -11.19
CA HIS A 122 -1.15 -2.62 -11.29
C HIS A 122 -1.07 -2.02 -12.71
N GLY A 123 -2.04 -1.18 -13.05
CA GLY A 123 -2.17 -0.51 -14.35
C GLY A 123 -3.27 -1.09 -15.25
N THR A 124 -3.22 -0.73 -16.53
CA THR A 124 -4.23 -1.10 -17.52
C THR A 124 -3.61 -1.85 -18.71
N GLY A 125 -4.40 -2.71 -19.35
CA GLY A 125 -3.99 -3.43 -20.57
C GLY A 125 -2.67 -4.21 -20.43
N ASP A 126 -1.80 -4.06 -21.42
CA ASP A 126 -0.49 -4.74 -21.46
C ASP A 126 0.48 -4.23 -20.38
N LEU A 127 0.30 -3.00 -19.89
CA LEU A 127 1.14 -2.44 -18.84
C LEU A 127 0.92 -3.20 -17.51
N ALA A 128 -0.32 -3.57 -17.20
CA ALA A 128 -0.63 -4.39 -16.04
C ALA A 128 0.07 -5.76 -16.06
N THR A 129 0.25 -6.34 -17.26
CA THR A 129 0.98 -7.61 -17.38
C THR A 129 2.47 -7.42 -17.13
N GLN A 130 3.03 -6.27 -17.53
CA GLN A 130 4.44 -5.95 -17.33
C GLN A 130 4.78 -5.62 -15.88
N MET A 131 3.85 -5.00 -15.15
CA MET A 131 4.00 -4.67 -13.73
C MET A 131 3.92 -5.91 -12.82
N GLY A 132 3.48 -7.06 -13.35
CA GLY A 132 3.47 -8.31 -12.61
C GLY A 132 2.31 -8.45 -11.62
N PRO A 133 2.28 -9.55 -10.85
CA PRO A 133 1.24 -9.81 -9.88
C PRO A 133 1.35 -8.87 -8.68
N VAL A 134 0.21 -8.36 -8.26
CA VAL A 134 0.02 -7.55 -7.05
C VAL A 134 -1.20 -8.05 -6.29
N THR A 135 -1.23 -7.86 -4.98
CA THR A 135 -2.30 -8.32 -4.10
C THR A 135 -2.65 -7.23 -3.09
N GLY A 136 -3.94 -6.99 -2.86
CA GLY A 136 -4.41 -6.22 -1.71
C GLY A 136 -4.72 -7.14 -0.52
N PHE A 137 -4.97 -6.58 0.66
CA PHE A 137 -5.34 -7.34 1.85
C PHE A 137 -6.48 -6.69 2.62
N VAL A 138 -7.44 -7.49 3.07
CA VAL A 138 -8.44 -7.11 4.07
C VAL A 138 -8.02 -7.70 5.41
N PHE A 139 -8.13 -6.89 6.47
CA PHE A 139 -7.89 -7.26 7.85
C PHE A 139 -9.21 -7.15 8.60
N GLU A 140 -9.76 -8.28 9.03
CA GLU A 140 -11.05 -8.34 9.72
C GLU A 140 -10.81 -8.59 11.22
N GLY A 141 -11.11 -7.56 12.02
CA GLY A 141 -11.15 -7.61 13.48
C GLY A 141 -12.51 -7.12 14.00
N VAL A 142 -12.50 -6.32 15.07
CA VAL A 142 -13.69 -5.55 15.49
C VAL A 142 -14.08 -4.51 14.44
N GLU A 143 -13.08 -3.90 13.81
CA GLU A 143 -13.20 -3.02 12.63
C GLU A 143 -12.48 -3.69 11.46
N THR A 144 -12.96 -3.46 10.25
CA THR A 144 -12.42 -4.05 9.02
C THR A 144 -11.64 -3.02 8.22
N THR A 145 -10.38 -3.32 7.90
CA THR A 145 -9.52 -2.48 7.05
C THR A 145 -9.27 -3.17 5.72
N TYR A 146 -9.52 -2.48 4.62
CA TYR A 146 -9.09 -2.93 3.29
C TYR A 146 -7.90 -2.11 2.80
N VAL A 147 -6.74 -2.74 2.65
CA VAL A 147 -5.56 -2.17 1.99
C VAL A 147 -5.53 -2.63 0.54
N ALA A 148 -5.86 -1.74 -0.38
CA ALA A 148 -6.03 -2.08 -1.80
C ALA A 148 -4.72 -2.44 -2.52
N GLY A 149 -3.59 -1.97 -2.01
CA GLY A 149 -2.28 -2.12 -2.64
C GLY A 149 -2.19 -1.40 -3.98
N ASP A 150 -1.23 -1.81 -4.80
CA ASP A 150 -0.95 -1.22 -6.11
C ASP A 150 -1.98 -1.61 -7.16
N THR A 151 -3.15 -0.98 -7.09
CA THR A 151 -4.26 -1.22 -8.01
C THR A 151 -4.83 0.05 -8.60
N VAL A 152 -5.23 -0.02 -9.86
CA VAL A 152 -6.16 0.95 -10.45
C VAL A 152 -7.58 0.68 -9.98
N TRP A 153 -8.48 1.66 -10.14
CA TRP A 153 -9.91 1.43 -9.96
C TRP A 153 -10.46 0.46 -11.02
N TYR A 154 -11.09 -0.62 -10.57
CA TYR A 154 -11.77 -1.61 -11.42
C TYR A 154 -12.75 -2.45 -10.60
N GLY A 155 -13.64 -3.21 -11.28
CA GLY A 155 -14.75 -3.95 -10.67
C GLY A 155 -14.41 -4.71 -9.37
N PRO A 156 -13.34 -5.53 -9.33
CA PRO A 156 -12.92 -6.25 -8.13
C PRO A 156 -12.60 -5.40 -6.90
N VAL A 157 -12.23 -4.12 -7.05
CA VAL A 157 -12.10 -3.21 -5.90
C VAL A 157 -13.48 -2.96 -5.30
N ALA A 158 -14.48 -2.64 -6.13
CA ALA A 158 -15.87 -2.48 -5.70
C ALA A 158 -16.47 -3.78 -5.15
N ASP A 159 -16.17 -4.93 -5.78
CA ASP A 159 -16.62 -6.24 -5.29
C ASP A 159 -16.02 -6.56 -3.91
N THR A 160 -14.75 -6.21 -3.69
CA THR A 160 -14.07 -6.38 -2.40
C THR A 160 -14.72 -5.50 -1.32
N ILE A 161 -14.97 -4.22 -1.63
CA ILE A 161 -15.67 -3.31 -0.72
C ILE A 161 -17.06 -3.85 -0.38
N ALA A 162 -17.83 -4.30 -1.38
CA ALA A 162 -19.17 -4.84 -1.15
C ALA A 162 -19.18 -6.17 -0.40
N GLN A 163 -18.12 -6.98 -0.53
CA GLN A 163 -17.99 -8.27 0.15
C GLN A 163 -17.62 -8.13 1.62
N HIS A 164 -16.69 -7.23 1.93
CA HIS A 164 -16.09 -7.11 3.26
C HIS A 164 -16.64 -5.94 4.08
N ASP A 165 -17.35 -5.00 3.45
CA ASP A 165 -17.95 -3.81 4.09
C ASP A 165 -16.95 -3.09 5.04
N PRO A 166 -15.78 -2.66 4.53
CA PRO A 166 -14.70 -2.17 5.38
C PRO A 166 -15.01 -0.80 6.00
N ASP A 167 -14.72 -0.65 7.29
CA ASP A 167 -14.75 0.63 8.00
C ASP A 167 -13.69 1.61 7.45
N THR A 168 -12.59 1.07 6.91
CA THR A 168 -11.51 1.87 6.32
C THR A 168 -10.96 1.22 5.05
N VAL A 169 -10.82 2.01 3.97
CA VAL A 169 -10.19 1.60 2.72
C VAL A 169 -8.93 2.42 2.48
N VAL A 170 -7.76 1.78 2.54
CA VAL A 170 -6.47 2.40 2.22
C VAL A 170 -6.18 2.23 0.73
N VAL A 171 -5.90 3.32 0.04
CA VAL A 171 -5.63 3.36 -1.40
C VAL A 171 -4.29 4.01 -1.73
N ASN A 172 -3.57 3.41 -2.68
CA ASN A 172 -2.32 3.94 -3.18
C ASN A 172 -2.61 5.00 -4.25
N ALA A 173 -2.65 6.26 -3.82
CA ALA A 173 -3.16 7.41 -4.57
C ALA A 173 -2.08 8.24 -5.29
N GLY A 174 -0.90 7.64 -5.51
CA GLY A 174 0.24 8.32 -6.12
C GLY A 174 0.04 8.75 -7.57
N GLU A 175 -0.99 8.21 -8.24
CA GLU A 175 -1.17 8.33 -9.69
C GLU A 175 0.17 8.05 -10.41
N ALA A 176 0.82 6.96 -10.00
CA ALA A 176 2.15 6.60 -10.48
C ALA A 176 2.12 6.41 -11.99
N GLN A 177 3.04 7.04 -12.73
CA GLN A 177 2.98 7.05 -14.19
C GLN A 177 4.38 7.19 -14.83
N PHE A 178 4.56 6.54 -15.97
CA PHE A 178 5.71 6.77 -16.85
C PHE A 178 5.44 7.97 -17.79
N VAL A 179 6.44 8.37 -18.60
CA VAL A 179 6.27 9.45 -19.59
C VAL A 179 5.11 9.18 -20.57
N GLU A 180 4.80 7.91 -20.80
CA GLU A 180 3.72 7.45 -21.68
C GLU A 180 2.86 6.40 -20.96
N GLY A 181 1.58 6.33 -21.29
CA GLY A 181 0.63 5.37 -20.73
C GLY A 181 -0.29 5.98 -19.66
N ASP A 182 -1.25 5.20 -19.18
CA ASP A 182 -2.12 5.58 -18.07
C ASP A 182 -1.43 5.33 -16.72
N PRO A 183 -1.94 5.92 -15.61
CA PRO A 183 -1.45 5.61 -14.27
C PRO A 183 -1.48 4.10 -13.95
N ILE A 184 -0.46 3.62 -13.24
CA ILE A 184 -0.32 2.23 -12.79
C ILE A 184 -0.90 1.99 -11.39
N THR A 185 -1.14 3.06 -10.63
CA THR A 185 -1.85 3.03 -9.34
C THR A 185 -3.12 3.89 -9.42
N MET A 186 -3.81 4.06 -8.29
CA MET A 186 -5.10 4.75 -8.27
C MET A 186 -4.93 6.23 -8.63
N SER A 187 -5.70 6.68 -9.63
CA SER A 187 -5.78 8.09 -9.98
C SER A 187 -6.70 8.85 -9.02
N ARG A 188 -6.67 10.17 -9.04
CA ARG A 188 -7.59 11.01 -8.22
C ARG A 188 -9.07 10.62 -8.45
N ALA A 189 -9.46 10.39 -9.70
CA ALA A 189 -10.80 9.92 -10.05
C ALA A 189 -11.08 8.50 -9.53
N GLY A 190 -10.07 7.64 -9.47
CA GLY A 190 -10.19 6.32 -8.85
C GLY A 190 -10.40 6.41 -7.33
N VAL A 191 -9.72 7.34 -6.65
CA VAL A 191 -9.91 7.60 -5.22
C VAL A 191 -11.34 8.08 -4.95
N ALA A 192 -11.85 9.04 -5.73
CA ALA A 192 -13.23 9.48 -5.63
C ALA A 192 -14.23 8.32 -5.88
N ALA A 193 -13.97 7.46 -6.86
CA ALA A 193 -14.84 6.31 -7.11
C ALA A 193 -14.84 5.29 -5.96
N VAL A 194 -13.72 5.09 -5.27
CA VAL A 194 -13.68 4.27 -4.04
C VAL A 194 -14.51 4.94 -2.95
N ALA A 195 -14.32 6.25 -2.75
CA ALA A 195 -15.03 7.04 -1.74
C ALA A 195 -16.56 7.01 -1.94
N ASP A 196 -17.02 7.02 -3.20
CA ASP A 196 -18.44 6.86 -3.56
C ASP A 196 -18.99 5.44 -3.35
N THR A 197 -18.12 4.43 -3.24
CA THR A 197 -18.50 3.01 -3.17
C THR A 197 -18.60 2.49 -1.73
N THR A 198 -18.03 3.19 -0.75
CA THR A 198 -18.02 2.80 0.66
C THR A 198 -18.66 3.87 1.55
N ASP A 199 -19.35 3.45 2.60
CA ASP A 199 -19.78 4.36 3.69
C ASP A 199 -18.64 4.60 4.71
N GLY A 200 -17.53 3.84 4.62
CA GLY A 200 -16.36 3.96 5.47
C GLY A 200 -15.42 5.12 5.10
N GLU A 201 -14.33 5.24 5.86
CA GLU A 201 -13.26 6.20 5.58
C GLU A 201 -12.33 5.68 4.48
N VAL A 202 -11.92 6.55 3.56
CA VAL A 202 -10.85 6.27 2.60
C VAL A 202 -9.57 6.95 3.05
N VAL A 203 -8.47 6.22 3.15
CA VAL A 203 -7.15 6.77 3.51
C VAL A 203 -6.25 6.72 2.28
N ALA A 204 -5.84 7.88 1.77
CA ALA A 204 -5.02 8.00 0.58
C ALA A 204 -3.52 8.11 0.93
N VAL A 205 -2.73 7.11 0.51
CA VAL A 205 -1.29 6.99 0.76
C VAL A 205 -0.51 6.92 -0.57
N HIS A 206 0.76 6.50 -0.57
CA HIS A 206 1.58 6.28 -1.78
C HIS A 206 1.83 7.57 -2.60
N MET A 207 1.98 8.71 -1.94
CA MET A 207 2.24 10.01 -2.58
C MET A 207 3.56 10.61 -2.10
N GLU A 208 4.15 11.48 -2.92
CA GLU A 208 5.27 12.38 -2.55
C GLU A 208 6.53 11.66 -2.01
N SER A 209 6.71 10.39 -2.33
CA SER A 209 7.84 9.57 -1.85
C SER A 209 8.64 8.90 -2.96
N ILE A 210 8.06 8.71 -4.15
CA ILE A 210 8.70 8.09 -5.32
C ILE A 210 8.53 9.01 -6.54
N ASN A 211 9.59 9.19 -7.32
CA ASN A 211 9.68 10.19 -8.40
C ASN A 211 8.61 10.05 -9.49
N HIS A 212 8.03 8.86 -9.68
CA HIS A 212 6.96 8.65 -10.65
C HIS A 212 5.54 8.86 -10.10
N CYS A 213 5.38 9.14 -8.80
CA CYS A 213 4.08 9.44 -8.20
C CYS A 213 3.77 10.91 -8.45
N LEU A 214 2.99 11.17 -9.50
CA LEU A 214 2.78 12.52 -10.02
C LEU A 214 1.65 13.26 -9.31
N CYS A 215 0.80 12.57 -8.55
CA CYS A 215 -0.22 13.21 -7.74
C CYS A 215 0.37 13.61 -6.37
N THR A 216 0.38 14.91 -6.09
CA THR A 216 0.70 15.43 -4.75
C THR A 216 -0.51 15.32 -3.83
N ARG A 217 -0.28 15.43 -2.52
CA ARG A 217 -1.36 15.50 -1.53
C ARG A 217 -2.23 16.75 -1.76
N ALA A 218 -1.62 17.85 -2.21
CA ALA A 218 -2.34 19.08 -2.55
C ALA A 218 -3.24 18.89 -3.77
N ASP A 219 -2.75 18.23 -4.84
CA ASP A 219 -3.55 17.97 -6.04
C ASP A 219 -4.76 17.08 -5.72
N LEU A 220 -4.57 16.06 -4.88
CA LEU A 220 -5.67 15.17 -4.49
C LEU A 220 -6.71 15.92 -3.65
N ARG A 221 -6.29 16.75 -2.68
CA ARG A 221 -7.21 17.59 -1.89
C ARG A 221 -8.04 18.52 -2.77
N GLU A 222 -7.39 19.25 -3.67
CA GLU A 222 -8.07 20.16 -4.61
C GLU A 222 -9.09 19.41 -5.47
N TYR A 223 -8.71 18.26 -6.02
CA TYR A 223 -9.62 17.44 -6.82
C TYR A 223 -10.85 16.96 -6.04
N LEU A 224 -10.66 16.47 -4.81
CA LEU A 224 -11.75 15.97 -3.97
C LEU A 224 -12.69 17.09 -3.50
N ASP A 225 -12.14 18.27 -3.18
CA ASP A 225 -12.92 19.46 -2.85
C ASP A 225 -13.82 19.89 -4.02
N ASP A 226 -13.28 19.86 -5.25
CA ASP A 226 -14.02 20.20 -6.47
C ASP A 226 -15.14 19.19 -6.79
N GLU A 227 -14.92 17.90 -6.51
CA GLU A 227 -15.92 16.84 -6.69
C GLU A 227 -16.90 16.72 -5.49
N GLY A 228 -16.62 17.40 -4.37
CA GLY A 228 -17.44 17.37 -3.16
C GLY A 228 -17.34 16.05 -2.38
N VAL A 229 -16.18 15.39 -2.44
CA VAL A 229 -15.90 14.12 -1.74
C VAL A 229 -15.31 14.43 -0.35
N GLU A 230 -16.00 14.00 0.71
CA GLU A 230 -15.67 14.40 2.09
C GLU A 230 -15.09 13.26 2.96
N ASN A 231 -15.26 11.99 2.58
CA ASN A 231 -14.84 10.82 3.37
C ASN A 231 -13.43 10.31 3.04
N VAL A 232 -12.53 11.22 2.62
CA VAL A 232 -11.13 10.87 2.29
C VAL A 232 -10.16 11.60 3.23
N THR A 233 -9.35 10.83 3.95
CA THR A 233 -8.25 11.31 4.78
C THR A 233 -6.92 11.16 4.04
N ILE A 234 -6.13 12.25 4.01
CA ILE A 234 -4.83 12.32 3.32
C ILE A 234 -3.74 12.62 4.36
N PRO A 235 -3.19 11.59 5.02
CA PRO A 235 -2.24 11.78 6.11
C PRO A 235 -0.86 12.24 5.63
N ASP A 236 -0.19 13.01 6.47
CA ASP A 236 1.23 13.34 6.32
C ASP A 236 2.11 12.17 6.81
N ASP A 237 3.37 12.13 6.38
CA ASP A 237 4.34 11.12 6.82
C ASP A 237 4.50 11.15 8.36
N GLY A 238 4.34 10.00 8.99
CA GLY A 238 4.37 9.82 10.44
C GLY A 238 3.05 10.09 11.16
N GLN A 239 2.01 10.57 10.49
CA GLN A 239 0.70 10.86 11.10
C GLN A 239 -0.04 9.58 11.51
N ARG A 240 -0.60 9.60 12.73
CA ARG A 240 -1.50 8.56 13.27
C ARG A 240 -2.96 8.98 13.09
N LEU A 241 -3.80 8.03 12.71
CA LEU A 241 -5.26 8.10 12.61
C LEU A 241 -5.88 7.24 13.73
#